data_AF-A0A7W0P3A2-F1
#
_entry.id   AF-A0A7W0P3A2-F1
#
_cell.length_a   1.000
_cell.length_b   1.000
_cell.length_c   1.000
_cell.angle_alpha   90.00
_cell.angle_beta   90.00
_cell.angle_gamma   90.00
#
_symmetry.space_group_name_H-M   'P 1'
#
loop_
_entity.id
_entity.type
_entity.pdbx_description
1 polymer ?
#
loop_
_entity_poly.entity_id
_entity_poly.type
_entity_poly.pdbx_seq_one_letter_code
_entity_poly.pdbx_strand_id
1 'polypeptide(L)'
;MLWQEFYTTFALVAAGTERVRLGPCVTNPATRDMTVTASAMATLQEVSGGRMDFGMGRGDSARRVIGQKPVTVEQMEHACRFIKDLAEGREVDYEGTPLQLRWSEG
;
A
#
# COMPACT_ATOMS: atom_id res chain seq x y z
N MET A 1 11.42 -14.62 -1.97
CA MET A 1 11.14 -14.97 -0.56
C MET A 1 9.79 -14.37 -0.21
N LEU A 2 8.99 -15.05 0.60
CA LEU A 2 7.77 -14.48 1.19
C LEU A 2 8.09 -14.08 2.63
N TRP A 3 7.54 -12.95 3.06
CA TRP A 3 7.81 -12.35 4.36
C TRP A 3 6.56 -12.36 5.23
N GLN A 4 6.72 -12.13 6.53
CA GLN A 4 5.60 -11.87 7.42
C GLN A 4 4.78 -10.67 6.92
N GLU A 5 3.50 -10.65 7.24
CA GLU A 5 2.60 -9.59 6.80
C GLU A 5 2.94 -8.28 7.53
N PHE A 6 3.14 -7.21 6.76
CA PHE A 6 3.60 -5.94 7.32
C PHE A 6 2.45 -5.07 7.83
N TYR A 7 1.23 -5.18 7.29
CA TYR A 7 0.11 -4.38 7.78
C TYR A 7 -0.19 -4.64 9.26
N THR A 8 -0.22 -5.92 9.65
CA THR A 8 -0.50 -6.32 11.03
C THR A 8 0.64 -5.95 11.97
N THR A 9 1.89 -6.18 11.55
CA THR A 9 3.07 -5.79 12.35
C THR A 9 3.15 -4.27 12.50
N PHE A 10 2.90 -3.49 11.45
CA PHE A 10 2.93 -2.03 11.54
C PHE A 10 1.80 -1.46 12.38
N ALA A 11 0.59 -2.03 12.36
CA ALA A 11 -0.47 -1.61 13.26
C ALA A 11 -0.05 -1.74 14.74
N LEU A 12 0.60 -2.86 15.11
CA LEU A 12 1.13 -3.08 16.45
C LEU A 12 2.22 -2.07 16.82
N VAL A 13 3.18 -1.81 15.92
CA VAL A 13 4.26 -0.85 16.18
C VAL A 13 3.74 0.58 16.23
N ALA A 14 2.79 0.94 15.37
CA ALA A 14 2.15 2.25 15.36
C ALA A 14 1.43 2.53 16.68
N ALA A 15 0.68 1.55 17.19
CA ALA A 15 -0.01 1.64 18.48
C ALA A 15 0.97 1.69 19.69
N GLY A 16 2.12 1.02 19.58
CA GLY A 16 3.12 0.95 20.65
C GLY A 16 4.16 2.07 20.65
N THR A 17 4.11 3.03 19.71
CA THR A 17 5.12 4.08 19.58
C THR A 17 4.50 5.42 19.22
N GLU A 18 5.15 6.53 19.59
CA GLU A 18 4.64 7.89 19.31
C GLU A 18 5.45 8.66 18.24
N ARG A 19 6.69 8.22 17.98
CA ARG A 19 7.66 9.00 17.17
C ARG A 19 8.24 8.25 15.97
N VAL A 20 8.14 6.93 15.96
CA VAL A 20 8.78 6.09 14.94
C VAL A 20 8.00 6.20 13.63
N ARG A 21 8.70 6.46 12.52
CA ARG A 21 8.12 6.36 11.17
C ARG A 21 8.19 4.91 10.68
N LEU A 22 7.16 4.47 9.98
CA LEU A 22 6.98 3.06 9.59
C LEU A 22 6.73 2.98 8.10
N GLY A 23 7.33 2.03 7.41
CA GLY A 23 7.13 1.90 5.97
C GLY A 23 7.66 0.59 5.42
N PRO A 24 6.98 -0.02 4.43
CA PRO A 24 7.52 -1.20 3.77
C PRO A 24 8.71 -0.80 2.89
N CYS A 25 9.77 -1.61 2.88
CA CYS A 25 10.92 -1.47 1.99
C CYS A 25 11.16 -2.79 1.24
N VAL A 26 10.31 -3.17 0.28
CA VAL A 26 9.15 -2.48 -0.32
C VAL A 26 7.97 -3.46 -0.43
N THR A 27 6.75 -2.96 -0.65
CA THR A 27 5.63 -3.79 -1.14
C THR A 27 5.60 -3.83 -2.68
N ASN A 28 4.60 -4.49 -3.29
CA ASN A 28 4.41 -4.53 -4.75
C ASN A 28 2.92 -4.60 -5.13
N PRO A 29 2.54 -4.15 -6.33
CA PRO A 29 1.14 -3.99 -6.71
C PRO A 29 0.47 -5.25 -7.26
N ALA A 30 1.21 -6.37 -7.37
CA ALA A 30 0.70 -7.58 -8.04
C ALA A 30 0.42 -8.73 -7.07
N THR A 31 0.92 -8.68 -5.84
CA THR A 31 0.63 -9.70 -4.83
C THR A 31 -0.53 -9.32 -3.91
N ARG A 32 -1.03 -8.09 -4.01
CA ARG A 32 -2.11 -7.55 -3.19
C ARG A 32 -3.01 -6.67 -4.07
N ASP A 33 -4.30 -6.73 -3.81
CA ASP A 33 -5.26 -5.85 -4.46
C ASP A 33 -4.95 -4.38 -4.14
N MET A 34 -5.04 -3.50 -5.15
CA MET A 34 -4.69 -2.09 -5.00
C MET A 34 -5.68 -1.34 -4.10
N THR A 35 -6.97 -1.68 -4.16
CA THR A 35 -8.02 -1.06 -3.34
C THR A 35 -7.84 -1.44 -1.86
N VAL A 36 -7.48 -2.70 -1.61
CA VAL A 36 -7.17 -3.19 -0.26
C VAL A 36 -5.90 -2.54 0.27
N THR A 37 -4.87 -2.39 -0.58
CA THR A 37 -3.62 -1.73 -0.21
C THR A 37 -3.86 -0.25 0.14
N ALA A 38 -4.64 0.49 -0.67
CA ALA A 38 -4.99 1.87 -0.38
C ALA A 38 -5.73 2.02 0.96
N SER A 39 -6.75 1.20 1.17
CA SER A 39 -7.52 1.18 2.43
C SER A 39 -6.63 0.89 3.64
N ALA A 40 -5.80 -0.15 3.56
CA ALA A 40 -4.90 -0.52 4.65
C ALA A 40 -3.87 0.58 4.97
N MET A 41 -3.32 1.23 3.93
CA MET A 41 -2.36 2.30 4.12
C MET A 41 -2.99 3.57 4.70
N ALA A 42 -4.20 3.94 4.26
CA ALA A 42 -4.96 5.05 4.85
C ALA A 42 -5.28 4.77 6.33
N THR A 43 -5.70 3.55 6.67
CA THR A 43 -5.93 3.15 8.06
C THR A 43 -4.65 3.21 8.89
N LEU A 44 -3.52 2.71 8.37
CA LEU A 44 -2.24 2.80 9.08
C LEU A 44 -1.77 4.25 9.23
N GLN A 45 -2.11 5.13 8.30
CA GLN A 45 -1.81 6.54 8.41
C GLN A 45 -2.59 7.19 9.57
N GLU A 46 -3.88 6.88 9.71
CA GLU A 46 -4.69 7.31 10.85
C GLU A 46 -4.17 6.73 12.17
N VAL A 47 -3.97 5.41 12.25
CA VAL A 47 -3.51 4.71 13.46
C VAL A 47 -2.13 5.20 13.91
N SER A 48 -1.25 5.52 12.96
CA SER A 48 0.09 6.03 13.26
C SER A 48 0.12 7.54 13.52
N GLY A 49 -0.96 8.29 13.29
CA GLY A 49 -0.96 9.74 13.38
C GLY A 49 -0.05 10.40 12.34
N GLY A 50 -0.09 9.93 11.09
CA GLY A 50 0.67 10.52 9.99
C GLY A 50 2.12 10.02 9.84
N ARG A 51 2.49 8.94 10.54
CA ARG A 51 3.87 8.41 10.57
C ARG A 51 4.10 7.24 9.60
N MET A 52 3.09 6.85 8.83
CA MET A 52 3.17 5.76 7.87
C MET A 52 3.69 6.27 6.52
N ASP A 53 4.73 5.63 6.01
CA ASP A 53 5.36 5.85 4.72
C ASP A 53 5.03 4.69 3.78
N PHE A 54 4.93 4.96 2.48
CA PHE A 54 4.58 3.94 1.49
C PHE A 54 5.68 3.70 0.45
N GLY A 55 6.42 2.60 0.60
CA GLY A 55 7.44 2.16 -0.35
C GLY A 55 6.95 1.04 -1.27
N MET A 56 7.02 1.24 -2.59
CA MET A 56 6.64 0.25 -3.59
C MET A 56 7.78 -0.11 -4.53
N GLY A 57 7.88 -1.39 -4.87
CA GLY A 57 8.74 -1.90 -5.92
C GLY A 57 8.02 -2.88 -6.85
N ARG A 58 8.74 -3.36 -7.86
CA ARG A 58 8.19 -4.23 -8.91
C ARG A 58 7.91 -5.67 -8.47
N GLY A 59 8.28 -6.03 -7.24
CA GLY A 59 8.07 -7.35 -6.67
C GLY A 59 9.05 -8.43 -7.17
N ASP A 60 10.30 -8.07 -7.48
CA ASP A 60 11.30 -9.00 -8.04
C ASP A 60 11.38 -10.34 -7.29
N SER A 61 11.62 -10.32 -5.98
CA SER A 61 11.79 -11.56 -5.21
C SER A 61 10.47 -12.24 -4.83
N ALA A 62 9.38 -11.48 -4.65
CA ALA A 62 8.09 -12.03 -4.22
C ALA A 62 7.36 -12.71 -5.38
N ARG A 63 7.30 -12.03 -6.54
CA ARG A 63 6.64 -12.56 -7.75
C ARG A 63 7.37 -13.76 -8.32
N ARG A 64 8.70 -13.75 -8.34
CA ARG A 64 9.49 -14.91 -8.81
C ARG A 64 9.26 -16.16 -7.97
N VAL A 65 9.07 -16.03 -6.66
CA VAL A 65 8.77 -17.18 -5.79
C VAL A 65 7.42 -17.82 -6.11
N ILE A 66 6.44 -17.03 -6.54
CA ILE A 66 5.13 -17.53 -6.97
C ILE A 66 5.07 -17.82 -8.48
N GLY A 67 6.22 -17.97 -9.15
CA GLY A 67 6.29 -18.31 -10.57
C GLY A 67 5.91 -17.18 -11.54
N GLN A 68 5.81 -15.94 -11.05
CA GLN A 68 5.46 -14.77 -11.85
C GLN A 68 6.67 -13.89 -12.16
N LYS A 69 6.59 -13.14 -13.27
CA LYS A 69 7.58 -12.09 -13.61
C LYS A 69 7.36 -10.85 -12.73
N PRO A 70 8.33 -9.95 -12.54
CA PRO A 70 8.11 -8.63 -11.94
C PRO A 70 7.13 -7.78 -12.76
N VAL A 71 6.45 -6.80 -12.15
CA VAL A 71 5.67 -5.82 -12.94
C VAL A 71 6.61 -4.89 -13.73
N THR A 72 6.08 -4.23 -14.75
CA THR A 72 6.80 -3.14 -15.43
C THR A 72 6.91 -1.93 -14.50
N VAL A 73 7.82 -1.00 -14.82
CA VAL A 73 7.93 0.28 -14.09
C VAL A 73 6.65 1.09 -14.25
N GLU A 74 6.08 1.14 -15.45
CA GLU A 74 4.83 1.82 -15.74
C GLU A 74 3.65 1.29 -14.89
N GLN A 75 3.52 -0.03 -14.77
CA GLN A 75 2.51 -0.66 -13.91
C GLN A 75 2.70 -0.30 -12.43
N MET A 76 3.95 -0.27 -11.97
CA MET A 76 4.29 0.11 -10.61
C MET A 76 3.96 1.59 -10.35
N GLU A 77 4.31 2.48 -11.27
CA GLU A 77 4.00 3.91 -11.16
C GLU A 77 2.50 4.19 -11.19
N HIS A 78 1.76 3.49 -12.06
CA HIS A 78 0.31 3.55 -12.09
C HIS A 78 -0.28 3.16 -10.73
N ALA A 79 0.16 2.03 -10.18
CA ALA A 79 -0.30 1.57 -8.88
C ALA A 79 0.03 2.56 -7.75
N CYS A 80 1.24 3.16 -7.76
CA CYS A 80 1.59 4.21 -6.79
C CYS A 80 0.62 5.39 -6.84
N ARG A 81 0.29 5.89 -8.04
CA ARG A 81 -0.67 6.99 -8.23
C ARG A 81 -2.06 6.60 -7.77
N PHE A 82 -2.58 5.47 -8.27
CA PHE A 82 -3.90 4.95 -7.91
C PHE A 82 -4.05 4.79 -6.39
N ILE A 83 -3.08 4.14 -5.74
CA ILE A 83 -3.12 3.87 -4.30
C ILE A 83 -3.04 5.19 -3.52
N LYS A 84 -2.15 6.11 -3.90
CA LYS A 84 -2.03 7.41 -3.25
C LYS A 84 -3.34 8.21 -3.36
N ASP A 85 -3.90 8.31 -4.56
CA ASP A 85 -5.13 9.06 -4.79
C ASP A 85 -6.29 8.49 -3.98
N LEU A 86 -6.49 7.18 -4.05
CA LEU A 86 -7.56 6.52 -3.31
C LEU A 86 -7.38 6.61 -1.79
N ALA A 87 -6.14 6.48 -1.30
CA ALA A 87 -5.79 6.58 0.12
C ALA A 87 -5.82 8.01 0.66
N GLU A 88 -5.82 9.04 -0.19
CA GLU A 88 -6.04 10.44 0.18
C GLU A 88 -7.51 10.85 -0.02
N GLY A 89 -8.43 9.88 -0.11
CA GLY A 89 -9.86 10.11 -0.28
C GLY A 89 -10.27 10.69 -1.64
N ARG A 90 -9.38 10.75 -2.64
CA ARG A 90 -9.73 11.16 -4.00
C ARG A 90 -10.48 10.05 -4.73
N GLU A 91 -11.37 10.44 -5.63
CA GLU A 91 -12.01 9.51 -6.55
C GLU A 91 -10.98 9.02 -7.59
N VAL A 92 -10.99 7.71 -7.84
CA VAL A 92 -10.16 7.05 -8.86
C VAL A 92 -11.05 6.19 -9.77
N ASP A 93 -10.63 5.98 -11.01
CA ASP A 93 -11.26 5.00 -11.90
C ASP A 93 -10.66 3.60 -11.63
N TYR A 94 -11.52 2.65 -11.27
CA TYR A 94 -11.17 1.25 -11.14
C TYR A 94 -11.94 0.44 -12.19
N GLU A 95 -11.27 0.16 -13.31
CA GLU A 95 -11.83 -0.62 -14.42
C GLU A 95 -13.17 -0.05 -14.94
N GLY A 96 -13.25 1.27 -15.09
CA GLY A 96 -14.47 1.97 -15.51
C GLY A 96 -15.48 2.22 -14.39
N THR A 97 -15.14 1.87 -13.15
CA THR A 97 -15.98 2.12 -11.97
C THR A 97 -15.36 3.22 -11.11
N PRO A 98 -16.05 4.35 -10.88
CA PRO A 98 -15.57 5.38 -9.96
C PRO A 98 -15.56 4.84 -8.53
N LEU A 99 -14.41 4.96 -7.87
CA LEU A 99 -14.16 4.44 -6.52
C LEU A 99 -13.59 5.53 -5.62
N GLN A 100 -14.06 5.59 -4.37
CA GLN A 100 -13.57 6.53 -3.36
C GLN A 100 -13.65 5.91 -1.95
N LEU A 101 -12.61 6.09 -1.14
CA LEU A 101 -12.65 5.81 0.29
C LEU A 101 -13.28 7.01 1.02
N ARG A 102 -14.60 6.97 1.22
CA ARG A 102 -15.37 8.11 1.79
C ARG A 102 -15.02 8.50 3.22
N TRP A 103 -14.30 7.63 3.94
CA TRP A 103 -13.89 7.87 5.32
C TRP A 103 -12.49 8.49 5.43
N SER A 104 -11.71 8.47 4.34
CA SER A 104 -10.32 8.91 4.36
C SER A 104 -10.22 10.40 4.06
N GLU A 105 -9.50 11.14 4.90
CA GLU A 105 -9.32 12.60 4.79
C GLU A 105 -7.94 13.02 4.24
N GLY A 106 -7.00 12.09 4.05
CA GLY A 106 -5.62 12.35 3.59
C GLY A 106 -4.61 12.54 4.71
#